data_AF-A0A1V5H2Z6-F1
#
_entry.id   AF-A0A1V5H2Z6-F1
#
_cell.length_a   1.000
_cell.length_b   1.000
_cell.length_c   1.000
_cell.angle_alpha   90.00
_cell.angle_beta   90.00
_cell.angle_gamma   90.00
#
_symmetry.space_group_name_H-M   'P 1'
#
loop_
_entity.id
_entity.type
_entity.pdbx_description
1 polymer ?
#
loop_
_entity_poly.entity_id
_entity_poly.type
_entity_poly.pdbx_seq_one_letter_code
_entity_poly.pdbx_strand_id
1 'polypeptide(L)'
;MVEFASSKSGYLAVTYDRFEFSAGQKISDISLQYHLRNIITRILISFLSYLSEWPDVVKNMSKAEKKQLAIFVNAYLGGMTGDGIQELLNELKSLPDRFKEFWHKNVGFMEYVINFLLRTYDLEKIDLPDAKQEEKRLGETYKFQLESLLTLVKKIGFKSIYILVDRPDETEKTGNDPSSTYKLIQPLMRDLELLGLPGYGFKFFLWDQIEPFFRTDARPDRVPQYELKWNRKSLKEVLSKRLLSFSKGKISTFDEITEEPCGIDDHLCLMANGSPRNLIRLCERILAIQGDRDSGAQKVSMAAIDQATVAHSEQLCIENYGETTIKELQRVGRELFTTNFVANDILKISANGARNKITGWANLGVVAQLGTVIVPPATRPTHLCGVIDPCAVRLIHRAVPFGKFLKDRWLTCEHCTTDNLMNIDLYPEGEDPICRQCGRKLL
;
A
#
# COMPACT_ATOMS: atom_id res chain seq x y z
N MET A 1 -2.79 13.83 5.03
CA MET A 1 -3.88 12.92 4.60
C MET A 1 -4.79 13.71 3.66
N VAL A 2 -5.35 13.08 2.63
CA VAL A 2 -6.24 13.73 1.64
C VAL A 2 -7.46 14.33 2.34
N GLU A 3 -7.96 13.60 3.34
CA GLU A 3 -9.05 13.94 4.24
C GLU A 3 -8.81 15.25 5.00
N PHE A 4 -7.58 15.48 5.47
CA PHE A 4 -7.22 16.72 6.20
C PHE A 4 -7.11 17.95 5.28
N ALA A 5 -6.84 17.73 3.99
CA ALA A 5 -6.79 18.80 2.99
C ALA A 5 -8.18 19.11 2.37
N SER A 6 -9.14 18.19 2.52
CA SER A 6 -10.43 18.19 1.81
C SER A 6 -11.24 19.49 1.98
N SER A 7 -11.42 19.95 3.21
CA SER A 7 -12.15 21.20 3.52
C SER A 7 -11.49 22.43 2.91
N LYS A 8 -10.16 22.52 2.98
CA LYS A 8 -9.39 23.63 2.39
C LYS A 8 -9.32 23.57 0.86
N SER A 9 -9.40 22.37 0.29
CA SER A 9 -9.29 22.14 -1.16
C SER A 9 -10.65 22.06 -1.87
N GLY A 10 -11.76 22.22 -1.13
CA GLY A 10 -13.10 22.35 -1.69
C GLY A 10 -13.69 21.05 -2.23
N TYR A 11 -13.37 19.89 -1.65
CA TYR A 11 -14.02 18.62 -1.95
C TYR A 11 -14.41 17.88 -0.67
N LEU A 12 -15.48 17.07 -0.75
CA LEU A 12 -15.90 16.20 0.34
C LEU A 12 -15.16 14.86 0.22
N ALA A 13 -14.26 14.56 1.16
CA ALA A 13 -13.56 13.27 1.18
C ALA A 13 -14.35 12.23 1.99
N VAL A 14 -14.47 11.02 1.46
CA VAL A 14 -15.17 9.90 2.08
C VAL A 14 -14.30 8.65 1.98
N THR A 15 -13.99 8.04 3.12
CA THR A 15 -13.19 6.80 3.19
C THR A 15 -14.11 5.58 3.23
N TYR A 16 -13.82 4.61 2.39
CA TYR A 16 -14.46 3.30 2.33
C TYR A 16 -13.38 2.24 2.55
N ASP A 17 -13.19 1.88 3.82
CA ASP A 17 -12.12 0.98 4.29
C ASP A 17 -12.64 -0.25 5.04
N ARG A 18 -13.96 -0.37 5.21
CA ARG A 18 -14.60 -1.53 5.82
C ARG A 18 -15.59 -2.20 4.88
N PHE A 19 -15.39 -3.50 4.67
CA PHE A 19 -16.21 -4.34 3.81
C PHE A 19 -16.89 -5.40 4.68
N GLU A 20 -18.14 -5.15 5.06
CA GLU A 20 -18.91 -6.04 5.94
C GLU A 20 -19.70 -7.06 5.12
N PHE A 21 -19.61 -8.33 5.52
CA PHE A 21 -20.31 -9.44 4.89
C PHE A 21 -21.48 -9.87 5.77
N SER A 22 -22.65 -10.07 5.15
CA SER A 22 -23.75 -10.72 5.84
C SER A 22 -23.39 -12.18 6.17
N ALA A 23 -24.05 -12.76 7.17
CA ALA A 23 -23.80 -14.15 7.57
C ALA A 23 -23.91 -15.11 6.37
N GLY A 24 -22.82 -15.83 6.09
CA GLY A 24 -22.72 -16.78 4.96
C GLY A 24 -22.45 -16.15 3.58
N GLN A 25 -22.40 -14.82 3.47
CA GLN A 25 -22.09 -14.13 2.22
C GLN A 25 -20.63 -14.35 1.80
N LYS A 26 -20.41 -14.60 0.52
CA LYS A 26 -19.10 -14.80 -0.10
C LYS A 26 -18.70 -13.57 -0.90
N ILE A 27 -17.41 -13.46 -1.22
CA ILE A 27 -16.88 -12.41 -2.11
C ILE A 27 -17.57 -12.43 -3.48
N SER A 28 -17.89 -13.61 -4.01
CA SER A 28 -18.60 -13.77 -5.27
C SER A 28 -19.99 -13.13 -5.30
N ASP A 29 -20.57 -12.90 -4.12
CA ASP A 29 -21.91 -12.34 -3.97
C ASP A 29 -21.88 -10.81 -3.88
N ILE A 30 -20.67 -10.22 -3.83
CA ILE A 30 -20.46 -8.78 -3.77
C ILE A 30 -20.63 -8.19 -5.16
N SER A 31 -21.62 -7.30 -5.28
CA SER A 31 -21.95 -6.62 -6.52
C SER A 31 -21.57 -5.14 -6.48
N LEU A 32 -21.65 -4.47 -7.63
CA LEU A 32 -21.54 -3.02 -7.69
C LEU A 32 -22.55 -2.33 -6.76
N GLN A 33 -23.77 -2.87 -6.68
CA GLN A 33 -24.86 -2.33 -5.84
C GLN A 33 -24.47 -2.33 -4.36
N TYR A 34 -23.80 -3.39 -3.91
CA TYR A 34 -23.30 -3.49 -2.54
C TYR A 34 -22.32 -2.35 -2.23
N HIS A 35 -21.34 -2.09 -3.11
CA HIS A 35 -20.39 -1.01 -2.89
C HIS A 35 -21.04 0.36 -2.96
N LEU A 36 -21.91 0.60 -3.94
CA LEU A 36 -22.58 1.88 -4.10
C LEU A 36 -23.49 2.19 -2.91
N ARG A 37 -24.17 1.20 -2.34
CA ARG A 37 -24.92 1.39 -1.09
C ARG A 37 -24.02 1.85 0.05
N ASN A 38 -22.86 1.21 0.23
CA ASN A 38 -21.88 1.58 1.25
C ASN A 38 -21.28 2.98 1.03
N ILE A 39 -20.95 3.33 -0.21
CA ILE A 39 -20.41 4.63 -0.58
C ILE A 39 -21.44 5.74 -0.38
N ILE A 40 -22.67 5.54 -0.86
CA ILE A 40 -23.77 6.50 -0.70
C ILE A 40 -24.07 6.75 0.77
N THR A 41 -24.12 5.70 1.59
CA THR A 41 -24.35 5.81 3.04
C THR A 41 -23.30 6.72 3.69
N ARG A 42 -22.02 6.52 3.35
CA ARG A 42 -20.92 7.33 3.89
C ARG A 42 -20.91 8.77 3.38
N ILE A 43 -21.23 8.99 2.10
CA ILE A 43 -21.44 10.34 1.55
C ILE A 43 -22.56 11.05 2.29
N LEU A 44 -23.69 10.38 2.50
CA LEU A 44 -24.86 10.95 3.17
C LEU A 44 -24.55 11.34 4.60
N ILE A 45 -23.90 10.46 5.38
CA ILE A 45 -23.48 10.77 6.76
C ILE A 45 -22.52 11.96 6.76
N SER A 46 -21.54 11.96 5.86
CA SER A 46 -20.59 13.07 5.73
C SER A 46 -21.32 14.38 5.38
N PHE A 47 -22.25 14.34 4.43
CA PHE A 47 -23.07 15.49 4.06
C PHE A 47 -23.88 16.02 5.25
N LEU A 48 -24.60 15.14 5.96
CA LEU A 48 -25.38 15.52 7.15
C LEU A 48 -24.48 16.12 8.24
N SER A 49 -23.28 15.58 8.42
CA SER A 49 -22.32 16.12 9.40
C SER A 49 -21.95 17.56 9.13
N TYR A 50 -21.65 17.90 7.87
CA TYR A 50 -21.35 19.26 7.47
C TYR A 50 -22.62 20.11 7.48
N LEU A 51 -23.76 19.58 7.06
CA LEU A 51 -25.03 20.31 7.08
C LEU A 51 -25.38 20.83 8.49
N SER A 52 -25.01 20.08 9.54
CA SER A 52 -25.18 20.53 10.94
C SER A 52 -24.41 21.81 11.29
N GLU A 53 -23.30 22.09 10.59
CA GLU A 53 -22.51 23.32 10.77
C GLU A 53 -23.02 24.50 9.94
N TRP A 54 -23.93 24.25 8.99
CA TRP A 54 -24.48 25.25 8.08
C TRP A 54 -26.02 25.25 8.10
N PRO A 55 -26.66 25.66 9.23
CA PRO A 55 -28.12 25.60 9.38
C PRO A 55 -28.88 26.41 8.32
N ASP A 56 -28.27 27.46 7.78
CA ASP A 56 -28.88 28.31 6.75
C ASP A 56 -29.00 27.58 5.40
N VAL A 57 -28.14 26.60 5.12
CA VAL A 57 -28.27 25.76 3.92
C VAL A 57 -29.58 24.98 3.97
N VAL A 58 -29.89 24.37 5.12
CA VAL A 58 -31.14 23.60 5.33
C VAL A 58 -32.37 24.49 5.13
N LYS A 59 -32.34 25.72 5.67
CA LYS A 59 -33.44 26.68 5.52
C LYS A 59 -33.66 27.10 4.07
N ASN A 60 -32.58 27.17 3.28
CA ASN A 60 -32.60 27.56 1.88
C ASN A 60 -32.80 26.39 0.91
N MET A 61 -32.95 25.16 1.41
CA MET A 61 -33.33 24.02 0.56
C MET A 61 -34.78 24.13 0.10
N SER A 62 -35.02 23.85 -1.18
CA SER A 62 -36.37 23.78 -1.72
C SER A 62 -37.15 22.59 -1.12
N LYS A 63 -38.48 22.61 -1.22
CA LYS A 63 -39.32 21.47 -0.79
C LYS A 63 -38.93 20.16 -1.47
N ALA A 64 -38.61 20.20 -2.76
CA ALA A 64 -38.17 19.03 -3.51
C ALA A 64 -36.85 18.47 -2.99
N GLU A 65 -35.89 19.33 -2.63
CA GLU A 65 -34.60 18.94 -2.08
C GLU A 65 -34.72 18.37 -0.67
N LYS A 66 -35.56 18.96 0.18
CA LYS A 66 -35.86 18.42 1.52
C LYS A 66 -36.51 17.05 1.43
N LYS A 67 -37.49 16.88 0.53
CA LYS A 67 -38.10 15.57 0.26
C LYS A 67 -37.04 14.58 -0.21
N GLN A 68 -36.20 14.95 -1.17
CA GLN A 68 -35.13 14.09 -1.67
C GLN A 68 -34.14 13.67 -0.57
N LEU A 69 -33.73 14.58 0.30
CA LEU A 69 -32.87 14.27 1.45
C LEU A 69 -33.56 13.30 2.42
N ALA A 70 -34.86 13.51 2.69
CA ALA A 70 -35.65 12.59 3.52
C ALA A 70 -35.69 11.17 2.92
N ILE A 71 -35.80 11.05 1.60
CA ILE A 71 -35.77 9.75 0.89
C ILE A 71 -34.42 9.08 1.11
N PHE A 72 -33.31 9.79 0.91
CA PHE A 72 -31.96 9.26 1.14
C PHE A 72 -31.77 8.80 2.59
N VAL A 73 -32.19 9.61 3.57
CA VAL A 73 -32.10 9.26 5.00
C VAL A 73 -32.88 7.98 5.30
N ASN A 74 -34.11 7.86 4.80
CA ASN A 74 -34.90 6.65 5.01
C ASN A 74 -34.29 5.41 4.33
N ALA A 75 -33.89 5.53 3.06
CA ALA A 75 -33.39 4.39 2.29
C ALA A 75 -32.03 3.85 2.78
N TYR A 76 -31.13 4.74 3.21
CA TYR A 76 -29.75 4.36 3.54
C TYR A 76 -29.47 4.27 5.04
N LEU A 77 -30.13 5.09 5.86
CA LEU A 77 -29.93 5.11 7.31
C LEU A 77 -31.07 4.43 8.06
N GLY A 78 -32.17 4.08 7.39
CA GLY A 78 -33.37 3.64 8.08
C GLY A 78 -33.31 2.26 8.72
N GLY A 79 -32.45 1.38 8.21
CA GLY A 79 -32.15 0.08 8.81
C GLY A 79 -30.97 0.11 9.80
N MET A 80 -30.35 1.27 10.04
CA MET A 80 -29.16 1.37 10.88
C MET A 80 -29.53 1.70 12.33
N THR A 81 -28.85 1.03 13.27
CA THR A 81 -28.90 1.36 14.69
C THR A 81 -28.02 2.58 15.00
N GLY A 82 -28.24 3.22 16.15
CA GLY A 82 -27.37 4.28 16.65
C GLY A 82 -25.89 3.86 16.74
N ASP A 83 -25.64 2.64 17.20
CA ASP A 83 -24.29 2.05 17.27
C ASP A 83 -23.65 1.89 15.89
N GLY A 84 -24.40 1.39 14.91
CA GLY A 84 -23.90 1.22 13.53
C GLY A 84 -23.53 2.56 12.88
N ILE A 85 -24.29 3.63 13.16
CA ILE A 85 -23.92 4.96 12.67
C ILE A 85 -22.72 5.52 13.45
N GLN A 86 -22.66 5.34 14.76
CA GLN A 86 -21.53 5.77 15.57
C GLN A 86 -20.21 5.14 15.10
N GLU A 87 -20.25 3.89 14.68
CA GLU A 87 -19.10 3.20 14.08
C GLU A 87 -18.67 3.85 12.76
N LEU A 88 -19.61 4.11 11.85
CA LEU A 88 -19.33 4.84 10.61
C LEU A 88 -18.77 6.26 10.86
N LEU A 89 -19.20 6.95 11.92
CA LEU A 89 -18.66 8.26 12.28
C LEU A 89 -17.20 8.19 12.73
N ASN A 90 -16.80 7.10 13.39
CA ASN A 90 -15.42 6.91 13.80
C ASN A 90 -14.49 6.63 12.60
N GLU A 91 -15.01 6.05 11.52
CA GLU A 91 -14.28 5.82 10.26
C GLU A 91 -14.00 7.12 9.49
N LEU A 92 -14.95 8.06 9.53
CA LEU A 92 -14.86 9.31 8.79
C LEU A 92 -13.92 10.30 9.51
N LYS A 93 -12.65 10.29 9.10
CA LYS A 93 -11.56 11.05 9.73
C LYS A 93 -11.70 12.58 9.63
N SER A 94 -12.37 13.10 8.60
CA SER A 94 -12.51 14.54 8.34
C SER A 94 -13.79 15.17 8.89
N LEU A 95 -14.57 14.43 9.70
CA LEU A 95 -15.80 14.98 10.27
C LEU A 95 -15.52 16.13 11.23
N PRO A 96 -16.39 17.15 11.27
CA PRO A 96 -16.26 18.22 12.25
C PRO A 96 -16.46 17.73 13.70
N ASP A 97 -15.61 18.20 14.62
CA ASP A 97 -15.63 17.77 16.04
C ASP A 97 -16.98 18.05 16.72
N ARG A 98 -17.60 19.20 16.39
CA ARG A 98 -18.93 19.56 16.91
C ARG A 98 -20.00 18.55 16.55
N PHE A 99 -19.93 17.96 15.36
CA PHE A 99 -20.90 16.95 14.94
C PHE A 99 -20.70 15.64 15.69
N LYS A 100 -19.45 15.22 15.92
CA LYS A 100 -19.15 14.03 16.74
C LYS A 100 -19.70 14.19 18.15
N GLU A 101 -19.50 15.35 18.77
CA GLU A 101 -20.07 15.66 20.08
C GLU A 101 -21.61 15.69 20.06
N PHE A 102 -22.19 16.34 19.05
CA PHE A 102 -23.64 16.40 18.88
C PHE A 102 -24.23 14.99 18.77
N TRP A 103 -23.61 14.12 17.99
CA TRP A 103 -24.07 12.75 17.81
C TRP A 103 -23.96 11.92 19.08
N HIS A 104 -22.81 11.95 19.75
CA HIS A 104 -22.60 11.24 21.01
C HIS A 104 -23.61 11.66 22.08
N LYS A 105 -23.92 12.96 22.17
CA LYS A 105 -24.83 13.50 23.18
C LYS A 105 -26.30 13.21 22.89
N ASN A 106 -26.71 13.14 21.62
CA ASN A 106 -28.13 13.13 21.24
C ASN A 106 -28.62 11.83 20.61
N VAL A 107 -27.74 10.97 20.10
CA VAL A 107 -28.13 9.82 19.26
C VAL A 107 -27.63 8.47 19.76
N GLY A 108 -26.40 8.41 20.26
CA GLY A 108 -25.70 7.21 20.79
C GLY A 108 -26.42 5.86 20.59
N PHE A 109 -27.32 5.51 21.52
CA PHE A 109 -27.98 4.20 21.62
C PHE A 109 -29.42 4.14 21.05
N MET A 110 -29.86 5.10 20.24
CA MET A 110 -31.23 5.07 19.72
C MET A 110 -31.45 3.94 18.69
N GLU A 111 -32.50 3.14 18.88
CA GLU A 111 -32.93 2.09 17.93
C GLU A 111 -33.39 2.66 16.58
N TYR A 112 -33.92 3.89 16.54
CA TYR A 112 -34.47 4.51 15.32
C TYR A 112 -33.99 5.95 15.11
N VAL A 113 -32.82 6.08 14.46
CA VAL A 113 -32.14 7.37 14.23
C VAL A 113 -32.84 8.28 13.23
N ILE A 114 -33.68 7.72 12.34
CA ILE A 114 -34.42 8.46 11.30
C ILE A 114 -35.24 9.61 11.89
N ASN A 115 -36.05 9.34 12.92
CA ASN A 115 -36.97 10.34 13.46
C ASN A 115 -36.22 11.55 14.04
N PHE A 116 -35.04 11.30 14.61
CA PHE A 116 -34.17 12.35 15.10
C PHE A 116 -33.61 13.20 13.95
N LEU A 117 -33.11 12.56 12.89
CA LEU A 117 -32.59 13.26 11.70
C LEU A 117 -33.68 14.09 11.01
N LEU A 118 -34.86 13.51 10.79
CA LEU A 118 -35.97 14.22 10.15
C LEU A 118 -36.38 15.46 10.95
N ARG A 119 -36.43 15.37 12.29
CA ARG A 119 -36.73 16.52 13.16
C ARG A 119 -35.62 17.56 13.15
N THR A 120 -34.37 17.11 13.25
CA THR A 120 -33.19 18.00 13.35
C THR A 120 -33.03 18.87 12.10
N TYR A 121 -33.32 18.30 10.92
CA TYR A 121 -33.17 18.96 9.63
C TYR A 121 -34.49 19.48 9.03
N ASP A 122 -35.58 19.50 9.81
CA ASP A 122 -36.91 19.95 9.36
C ASP A 122 -37.34 19.28 8.03
N LEU A 123 -37.24 17.95 8.01
CA LEU A 123 -37.56 17.10 6.87
C LEU A 123 -38.93 16.43 7.07
N GLU A 124 -39.67 16.30 5.97
CA GLU A 124 -40.97 15.64 5.97
C GLU A 124 -40.85 14.15 6.31
N LYS A 125 -41.78 13.64 7.11
CA LYS A 125 -41.93 12.19 7.31
C LYS A 125 -42.45 11.58 6.02
N ILE A 126 -41.82 10.48 5.61
CA ILE A 126 -42.26 9.69 4.46
C ILE A 126 -43.06 8.50 4.99
N ASP A 127 -44.23 8.25 4.42
CA ASP A 127 -45.03 7.08 4.77
C ASP A 127 -44.31 5.78 4.32
N LEU A 128 -44.27 4.79 5.22
CA LEU A 128 -43.51 3.54 5.05
C LEU A 128 -43.81 2.72 3.77
N PRO A 129 -45.04 2.66 3.22
CA PRO A 129 -45.33 2.02 1.94
C PRO A 129 -44.64 2.72 0.76
N ASP A 130 -44.57 4.06 0.79
CA ASP A 130 -43.89 4.87 -0.22
C ASP A 130 -42.38 4.73 -0.09
N ALA A 131 -41.85 4.65 1.14
CA ALA A 131 -40.41 4.46 1.39
C ALA A 131 -39.87 3.16 0.77
N LYS A 132 -40.62 2.04 0.85
CA LYS A 132 -40.21 0.76 0.22
C LYS A 132 -40.29 0.79 -1.31
N GLN A 133 -41.26 1.50 -1.88
CA GLN A 133 -41.35 1.69 -3.34
C GLN A 133 -40.28 2.64 -3.86
N GLU A 134 -39.96 3.71 -3.12
CA GLU A 134 -38.89 4.63 -3.46
C GLU A 134 -37.50 4.04 -3.25
N GLU A 135 -37.28 3.20 -2.23
CA GLU A 135 -36.05 2.40 -2.08
C GLU A 135 -35.86 1.46 -3.28
N LYS A 136 -36.94 0.85 -3.77
CA LYS A 136 -36.93 0.03 -4.98
C LYS A 136 -36.61 0.85 -6.24
N ARG A 137 -37.16 2.06 -6.40
CA ARG A 137 -36.84 3.00 -7.49
C ARG A 137 -35.42 3.54 -7.44
N LEU A 138 -34.92 3.85 -6.24
CA LEU A 138 -33.53 4.26 -6.03
C LEU A 138 -32.58 3.14 -6.45
N GLY A 139 -32.88 1.89 -6.06
CA GLY A 139 -32.10 0.70 -6.43
C GLY A 139 -31.93 0.48 -7.93
N GLU A 140 -32.72 1.14 -8.79
CA GLU A 140 -32.67 0.96 -10.24
C GLU A 140 -31.62 1.85 -10.94
N THR A 141 -31.22 3.02 -10.39
CA THR A 141 -30.23 3.91 -11.04
C THR A 141 -29.29 4.65 -10.07
N TYR A 142 -28.24 3.98 -9.60
CA TYR A 142 -27.24 4.58 -8.70
C TYR A 142 -26.56 5.85 -9.23
N LYS A 143 -26.42 5.99 -10.56
CA LYS A 143 -25.89 7.21 -11.18
C LYS A 143 -26.70 8.45 -10.80
N PHE A 144 -28.02 8.37 -10.92
CA PHE A 144 -28.92 9.47 -10.56
C PHE A 144 -28.81 9.82 -9.06
N GLN A 145 -28.63 8.79 -8.22
CA GLN A 145 -28.45 8.99 -6.79
C GLN A 145 -27.16 9.73 -6.46
N LEU A 146 -26.05 9.36 -7.09
CA LEU A 146 -24.78 10.04 -6.93
C LEU A 146 -24.85 11.48 -7.47
N GLU A 147 -25.39 11.70 -8.66
CA GLU A 147 -25.58 13.06 -9.22
C GLU A 147 -26.43 13.96 -8.30
N SER A 148 -27.46 13.38 -7.68
CA SER A 148 -28.31 14.05 -6.70
C SER A 148 -27.53 14.41 -5.42
N LEU A 149 -26.76 13.47 -4.88
CA LEU A 149 -25.93 13.73 -3.70
C LEU A 149 -24.85 14.77 -3.98
N LEU A 150 -24.23 14.75 -5.16
CA LEU A 150 -23.28 15.78 -5.57
C LEU A 150 -23.93 17.17 -5.59
N THR A 151 -25.17 17.27 -6.06
CA THR A 151 -25.93 18.53 -6.07
C THR A 151 -26.16 19.06 -4.66
N LEU A 152 -26.53 18.18 -3.72
CA LEU A 152 -26.67 18.53 -2.30
C LEU A 152 -25.32 18.95 -1.69
N VAL A 153 -24.26 18.18 -1.92
CA VAL A 153 -22.90 18.46 -1.42
C VAL A 153 -22.37 19.80 -1.95
N LYS A 154 -22.73 20.20 -3.17
CA LYS A 154 -22.40 21.53 -3.69
C LYS A 154 -23.01 22.69 -2.91
N LYS A 155 -24.17 22.49 -2.27
CA LYS A 155 -24.80 23.55 -1.46
C LYS A 155 -24.09 23.84 -0.15
N ILE A 156 -23.37 22.86 0.39
CA ILE A 156 -22.54 23.05 1.59
C ILE A 156 -21.09 23.49 1.23
N GLY A 157 -20.87 23.92 -0.02
CA GLY A 157 -19.63 24.59 -0.44
C GLY A 157 -18.56 23.70 -1.10
N PHE A 158 -18.78 22.38 -1.18
CA PHE A 158 -17.84 21.47 -1.83
C PHE A 158 -18.09 21.39 -3.35
N LYS A 159 -17.04 21.34 -4.15
CA LYS A 159 -17.15 21.28 -5.63
C LYS A 159 -17.30 19.86 -6.16
N SER A 160 -16.78 18.89 -5.42
CA SER A 160 -16.70 17.48 -5.81
C SER A 160 -16.68 16.57 -4.58
N ILE A 161 -16.83 15.26 -4.82
CA ILE A 161 -16.76 14.20 -3.83
C ILE A 161 -15.57 13.29 -4.19
N TYR A 162 -14.74 12.97 -3.21
CA TYR A 162 -13.56 12.12 -3.39
C TYR A 162 -13.70 10.86 -2.54
N ILE A 163 -13.77 9.70 -3.19
CA ILE A 163 -13.95 8.39 -2.56
C ILE A 163 -12.59 7.72 -2.45
N LEU A 164 -12.19 7.43 -1.21
CA LEU A 164 -10.95 6.76 -0.85
C LEU A 164 -11.26 5.31 -0.51
N VAL A 165 -10.94 4.38 -1.41
CA VAL A 165 -11.13 2.95 -1.16
C VAL A 165 -9.82 2.39 -0.62
N ASP A 166 -9.81 1.99 0.65
CA ASP A 166 -8.60 1.57 1.37
C ASP A 166 -8.79 0.17 1.97
N ARG A 167 -7.68 -0.54 2.23
CA ARG A 167 -7.65 -1.83 2.94
C ARG A 167 -8.61 -2.94 2.48
N PRO A 168 -8.87 -3.14 1.16
CA PRO A 168 -9.69 -4.27 0.73
C PRO A 168 -9.04 -5.64 1.04
N ASP A 169 -7.74 -5.67 1.30
CA ASP A 169 -6.93 -6.85 1.66
C ASP A 169 -7.05 -7.26 3.13
N GLU A 170 -7.47 -6.35 4.03
CA GLU A 170 -7.53 -6.58 5.48
C GLU A 170 -8.88 -7.18 5.96
N THR A 171 -9.73 -7.65 5.04
CA THR A 171 -11.05 -8.19 5.40
C THR A 171 -10.97 -9.66 5.80
N GLU A 172 -11.92 -10.13 6.61
CA GLU A 172 -12.02 -11.54 7.00
C GLU A 172 -12.15 -12.51 5.80
N LYS A 173 -12.66 -12.04 4.66
CA LYS A 173 -12.85 -12.88 3.47
C LYS A 173 -11.67 -12.83 2.51
N THR A 174 -10.88 -11.77 2.53
CA THR A 174 -9.75 -11.58 1.58
C THR A 174 -8.45 -12.11 2.16
N GLY A 175 -8.22 -11.97 3.47
CA GLY A 175 -7.13 -12.65 4.17
C GLY A 175 -5.75 -12.43 3.56
N ASN A 176 -5.46 -11.23 3.04
CA ASN A 176 -4.22 -10.93 2.31
C ASN A 176 -4.00 -11.83 1.06
N ASP A 177 -5.06 -12.32 0.42
CA ASP A 177 -4.97 -12.98 -0.90
C ASP A 177 -5.23 -11.97 -2.02
N PRO A 178 -4.27 -11.73 -2.94
CA PRO A 178 -4.43 -10.76 -4.01
C PRO A 178 -5.61 -11.05 -4.95
N SER A 179 -5.88 -12.32 -5.25
CA SER A 179 -6.99 -12.71 -6.13
C SER A 179 -8.34 -12.39 -5.50
N SER A 180 -8.52 -12.75 -4.23
CA SER A 180 -9.74 -12.51 -3.47
C SER A 180 -9.95 -11.02 -3.23
N THR A 181 -8.87 -10.28 -2.93
CA THR A 181 -8.89 -8.82 -2.79
C THR A 181 -9.35 -8.15 -4.08
N TYR A 182 -8.81 -8.55 -5.23
CA TYR A 182 -9.25 -8.00 -6.51
C TYR A 182 -10.71 -8.33 -6.79
N LYS A 183 -11.14 -9.59 -6.59
CA LYS A 183 -12.54 -10.00 -6.79
C LYS A 183 -13.51 -9.16 -5.97
N LEU A 184 -13.14 -8.79 -4.74
CA LEU A 184 -13.96 -7.93 -3.89
C LEU A 184 -14.20 -6.56 -4.53
N ILE A 185 -13.17 -5.90 -5.07
CA ILE A 185 -13.27 -4.54 -5.62
C ILE A 185 -13.51 -4.49 -7.13
N GLN A 186 -13.44 -5.63 -7.82
CA GLN A 186 -13.59 -5.75 -9.27
C GLN A 186 -14.85 -5.06 -9.80
N PRO A 187 -16.04 -5.15 -9.15
CA PRO A 187 -17.23 -4.45 -9.63
C PRO A 187 -17.06 -2.93 -9.71
N LEU A 188 -16.32 -2.31 -8.79
CA LEU A 188 -16.01 -0.87 -8.83
C LEU A 188 -14.98 -0.54 -9.91
N MET A 189 -13.93 -1.37 -10.02
CA MET A 189 -12.81 -1.09 -10.92
C MET A 189 -13.17 -1.25 -12.40
N ARG A 190 -14.17 -2.08 -12.73
CA ARG A 190 -14.62 -2.31 -14.11
C ARG A 190 -15.65 -1.29 -14.61
N ASP A 191 -16.31 -0.58 -13.70
CA ASP A 191 -17.36 0.36 -14.06
C ASP A 191 -16.78 1.72 -14.48
N LEU A 192 -16.50 1.86 -15.78
CA LEU A 192 -15.96 3.09 -16.34
C LEU A 192 -16.93 4.27 -16.30
N GLU A 193 -18.24 4.03 -16.26
CA GLU A 193 -19.22 5.10 -16.15
C GLU A 193 -19.19 5.73 -14.76
N LEU A 194 -19.05 4.90 -13.73
CA LEU A 194 -18.84 5.33 -12.35
C LEU A 194 -17.50 6.06 -12.19
N LEU A 195 -16.42 5.47 -12.69
CA LEU A 195 -15.08 6.06 -12.58
C LEU A 195 -14.94 7.36 -13.38
N GLY A 196 -15.76 7.55 -14.42
CA GLY A 196 -15.85 8.77 -15.23
C GLY A 196 -16.92 9.76 -14.79
N LEU A 197 -17.63 9.52 -13.67
CA LEU A 197 -18.77 10.33 -13.25
C LEU A 197 -18.31 11.77 -12.89
N PRO A 198 -18.84 12.82 -13.55
CA PRO A 198 -18.42 14.19 -13.29
C PRO A 198 -18.63 14.62 -11.83
N GLY A 199 -17.61 15.24 -11.24
CA GLY A 199 -17.65 15.69 -9.84
C GLY A 199 -17.35 14.60 -8.81
N TYR A 200 -17.02 13.39 -9.25
CA TYR A 200 -16.50 12.31 -8.42
C TYR A 200 -15.04 12.02 -8.74
N GLY A 201 -14.26 11.68 -7.72
CA GLY A 201 -12.92 11.11 -7.90
C GLY A 201 -12.78 9.86 -7.04
N PHE A 202 -12.30 8.78 -7.63
CA PHE A 202 -12.01 7.54 -6.91
C PHE A 202 -10.50 7.37 -6.77
N LYS A 203 -10.05 7.03 -5.57
CA LYS A 203 -8.68 6.67 -5.29
C LYS A 203 -8.64 5.36 -4.52
N PHE A 204 -8.05 4.35 -5.15
CA PHE A 204 -7.89 3.03 -4.57
C PHE A 204 -6.47 2.90 -4.00
N PHE A 205 -6.36 2.51 -2.74
CA PHE A 205 -5.10 2.17 -2.08
C PHE A 205 -4.94 0.67 -2.13
N LEU A 206 -4.28 0.20 -3.19
CA LEU A 206 -4.09 -1.22 -3.47
C LEU A 206 -2.60 -1.53 -3.43
N TRP A 207 -2.25 -2.72 -2.96
CA TRP A 207 -0.88 -3.22 -3.12
C TRP A 207 -0.59 -3.64 -4.57
N ASP A 208 0.69 -3.78 -4.89
CA ASP A 208 1.19 -4.14 -6.21
C ASP A 208 0.80 -5.57 -6.63
N GLN A 209 0.63 -6.50 -5.69
CA GLN A 209 0.23 -7.89 -6.00
C GLN A 209 -1.14 -8.03 -6.67
N ILE A 210 -1.99 -7.00 -6.64
CA ILE A 210 -3.27 -6.98 -7.37
C ILE A 210 -3.08 -6.72 -8.88
N GLU A 211 -1.95 -6.12 -9.27
CA GLU A 211 -1.72 -5.67 -10.65
C GLU A 211 -2.00 -6.74 -11.71
N PRO A 212 -1.56 -8.02 -11.57
CA PRO A 212 -1.83 -9.05 -12.58
C PRO A 212 -3.33 -9.30 -12.80
N PHE A 213 -4.14 -9.20 -11.74
CA PHE A 213 -5.60 -9.37 -11.80
C PHE A 213 -6.29 -8.13 -12.35
N PHE A 214 -5.84 -6.94 -11.97
CA PHE A 214 -6.38 -5.70 -12.52
C PHE A 214 -6.08 -5.57 -14.01
N ARG A 215 -4.88 -5.97 -14.46
CA ARG A 215 -4.44 -5.82 -15.85
C ARG A 215 -5.37 -6.51 -16.86
N THR A 216 -6.07 -7.59 -16.47
CA THR A 216 -7.03 -8.27 -17.36
C THR A 216 -8.26 -7.43 -17.66
N ASP A 217 -8.68 -6.58 -16.72
CA ASP A 217 -9.85 -5.71 -16.85
C ASP A 217 -9.47 -4.25 -17.12
N ALA A 218 -8.19 -3.90 -16.98
CA ALA A 218 -7.68 -2.57 -17.15
C ALA A 218 -7.96 -2.04 -18.55
N ARG A 219 -8.36 -0.77 -18.61
CA ARG A 219 -8.59 -0.03 -19.86
C ARG A 219 -7.60 1.13 -19.96
N PRO A 220 -6.31 0.86 -20.24
CA PRO A 220 -5.28 1.89 -20.30
C PRO A 220 -5.53 2.94 -21.38
N ASP A 221 -6.37 2.62 -22.36
CA ASP A 221 -6.90 3.56 -23.37
C ASP A 221 -7.81 4.65 -22.78
N ARG A 222 -8.38 4.41 -21.60
CA ARG A 222 -9.32 5.33 -20.92
C ARG A 222 -8.82 5.83 -19.58
N VAL A 223 -8.05 5.01 -18.86
CA VAL A 223 -7.46 5.35 -17.56
C VAL A 223 -5.94 5.20 -17.67
N PRO A 224 -5.20 6.32 -17.78
CA PRO A 224 -3.74 6.27 -17.87
C PRO A 224 -3.12 5.56 -16.67
N GLN A 225 -2.10 4.75 -16.94
CA GLN A 225 -1.34 4.05 -15.91
C GLN A 225 0.06 4.64 -15.82
N TYR A 226 0.51 4.90 -14.61
CA TYR A 226 1.84 5.42 -14.32
C TYR A 226 2.49 4.51 -13.29
N GLU A 227 3.75 4.15 -13.54
CA GLU A 227 4.55 3.38 -12.60
C GLU A 227 5.50 4.32 -11.85
N LEU A 228 5.51 4.24 -10.52
CA LEU A 228 6.41 5.02 -9.68
C LEU A 228 7.49 4.11 -9.12
N LYS A 229 8.75 4.34 -9.53
CA LYS A 229 9.92 3.63 -9.02
C LYS A 229 10.75 4.54 -8.13
N TRP A 230 11.09 4.05 -6.94
CA TRP A 230 12.04 4.73 -6.06
C TRP A 230 13.45 4.24 -6.36
N ASN A 231 14.27 5.12 -6.92
CA ASN A 231 15.70 4.89 -7.04
C ASN A 231 16.45 5.41 -5.79
N ARG A 232 17.74 5.07 -5.67
CA ARG A 232 18.57 5.51 -4.54
C ARG A 232 18.55 7.02 -4.31
N LYS A 233 18.59 7.83 -5.39
CA LYS A 233 18.56 9.29 -5.30
C LYS A 233 17.26 9.78 -4.65
N SER A 234 16.12 9.32 -5.13
CA SER A 234 14.81 9.68 -4.56
C SER A 234 14.65 9.20 -3.13
N LEU A 235 15.20 8.03 -2.78
CA LEU A 235 15.20 7.53 -1.40
C LEU A 235 16.05 8.40 -0.47
N LYS A 236 17.23 8.86 -0.92
CA LYS A 236 18.04 9.83 -0.15
C LYS A 236 17.30 11.13 0.08
N GLU A 237 16.56 11.63 -0.90
CA GLU A 237 15.71 12.82 -0.73
C GLU A 237 14.61 12.60 0.30
N VAL A 238 13.99 11.41 0.34
CA VAL A 238 13.00 11.05 1.37
C VAL A 238 13.64 11.05 2.76
N LEU A 239 14.81 10.43 2.90
CA LEU A 239 15.55 10.38 4.17
C LEU A 239 15.90 11.79 4.64
N SER A 240 16.48 12.60 3.76
CA SER A 240 16.89 13.97 4.06
C SER A 240 15.71 14.83 4.50
N LYS A 241 14.59 14.82 3.76
CA LYS A 241 13.38 15.58 4.12
C LYS A 241 12.83 15.18 5.49
N ARG A 242 12.86 13.88 5.81
CA ARG A 242 12.44 13.40 7.13
C ARG A 242 13.37 13.91 8.23
N LEU A 243 14.68 13.72 8.08
CA LEU A 243 15.67 14.17 9.06
C LEU A 243 15.59 15.68 9.29
N LEU A 244 15.49 16.48 8.23
CA LEU A 244 15.30 17.93 8.32
C LEU A 244 14.01 18.28 9.08
N SER A 245 12.89 17.61 8.77
CA SER A 245 11.62 17.86 9.43
C SER A 245 11.68 17.57 10.93
N PHE A 246 12.28 16.45 11.34
CA PHE A 246 12.36 16.06 12.76
C PHE A 246 13.40 16.87 13.53
N SER A 247 14.50 17.24 12.88
CA SER A 247 15.59 18.01 13.49
C SER A 247 15.37 19.53 13.48
N LYS A 248 14.24 20.01 12.95
CA LYS A 248 13.96 21.44 12.71
C LYS A 248 15.04 22.10 11.82
N GLY A 249 15.45 21.38 10.77
CA GLY A 249 16.39 21.84 9.75
C GLY A 249 17.87 21.67 10.11
N LYS A 250 18.22 20.96 11.19
CA LYS A 250 19.60 20.86 11.68
C LYS A 250 20.39 19.68 11.11
N ILE A 251 19.72 18.57 10.84
CA ILE A 251 20.32 17.31 10.39
C ILE A 251 19.71 17.00 9.03
N SER A 252 20.55 16.84 8.00
CA SER A 252 20.13 16.66 6.62
C SER A 252 20.45 15.28 6.05
N THR A 253 21.35 14.54 6.70
CA THR A 253 21.81 13.20 6.33
C THR A 253 21.89 12.30 7.55
N PHE A 254 21.82 10.98 7.36
CA PHE A 254 21.99 10.04 8.46
C PHE A 254 23.47 9.92 8.85
N ASP A 255 24.38 10.14 7.90
CA ASP A 255 25.83 10.19 8.13
C ASP A 255 26.24 11.25 9.18
N GLU A 256 25.51 12.36 9.28
CA GLU A 256 25.75 13.39 10.31
C GLU A 256 25.55 12.89 11.75
N ILE A 257 24.82 11.79 11.95
CA ILE A 257 24.57 11.22 13.27
C ILE A 257 25.36 9.92 13.52
N THR A 258 26.25 9.52 12.62
CA THR A 258 27.17 8.39 12.86
C THR A 258 28.44 8.83 13.59
N GLU A 259 29.10 7.88 14.25
CA GLU A 259 30.42 8.07 14.87
C GLU A 259 31.49 8.29 13.80
N GLU A 260 31.41 7.53 12.70
CA GLU A 260 32.35 7.54 11.59
C GLU A 260 31.57 7.80 10.27
N PRO A 261 31.49 9.06 9.81
CA PRO A 261 30.85 9.40 8.56
C PRO A 261 31.52 8.70 7.37
N CYS A 262 30.73 7.99 6.56
CA CYS A 262 31.23 7.19 5.44
C CYS A 262 30.30 7.23 4.22
N GLY A 263 29.40 8.22 4.14
CA GLY A 263 28.35 8.26 3.14
C GLY A 263 27.28 7.18 3.34
N ILE A 264 26.95 6.85 4.59
CA ILE A 264 26.08 5.72 4.93
C ILE A 264 24.70 5.77 4.28
N ASP A 265 24.19 6.97 3.98
CA ASP A 265 22.88 7.19 3.36
C ASP A 265 22.68 6.38 2.08
N ASP A 266 23.71 6.28 1.22
CA ASP A 266 23.63 5.48 0.00
C ASP A 266 23.50 3.98 0.30
N HIS A 267 24.21 3.50 1.33
CA HIS A 267 24.15 2.12 1.79
C HIS A 267 22.78 1.79 2.37
N LEU A 268 22.20 2.69 3.17
CA LEU A 268 20.85 2.52 3.70
C LEU A 268 19.80 2.51 2.58
N CYS A 269 19.97 3.35 1.56
CA CYS A 269 19.07 3.38 0.40
C CYS A 269 19.18 2.12 -0.47
N LEU A 270 20.38 1.53 -0.58
CA LEU A 270 20.57 0.22 -1.21
C LEU A 270 19.83 -0.87 -0.43
N MET A 271 20.02 -0.93 0.89
CA MET A 271 19.38 -1.93 1.75
C MET A 271 17.86 -1.78 1.85
N ALA A 272 17.33 -0.58 1.64
CA ALA A 272 15.90 -0.34 1.56
C ALA A 272 15.21 -0.99 0.34
N ASN A 273 16.01 -1.48 -0.63
CA ASN A 273 15.56 -2.18 -1.83
C ASN A 273 14.37 -1.50 -2.53
N GLY A 274 14.50 -0.20 -2.85
CA GLY A 274 13.47 0.54 -3.58
C GLY A 274 12.22 0.89 -2.77
N SER A 275 12.21 0.70 -1.45
CA SER A 275 11.05 0.97 -0.58
C SER A 275 11.33 2.08 0.43
N PRO A 276 10.63 3.24 0.34
CA PRO A 276 10.71 4.28 1.36
C PRO A 276 10.32 3.76 2.75
N ARG A 277 9.35 2.83 2.83
CA ARG A 277 8.94 2.22 4.09
C ARG A 277 10.08 1.41 4.71
N ASN A 278 10.78 0.60 3.92
CA ASN A 278 11.90 -0.19 4.40
C ASN A 278 13.07 0.68 4.83
N LEU A 279 13.33 1.79 4.13
CA LEU A 279 14.32 2.77 4.54
C LEU A 279 14.05 3.31 5.95
N ILE A 280 12.80 3.68 6.24
CA ILE A 280 12.44 4.18 7.57
C ILE A 280 12.50 3.08 8.63
N ARG A 281 12.00 1.86 8.33
CA ARG A 281 12.12 0.70 9.22
C ARG A 281 13.58 0.39 9.56
N LEU A 282 14.48 0.48 8.57
CA LEU A 282 15.91 0.25 8.78
C LEU A 282 16.51 1.34 9.68
N CYS A 283 16.23 2.62 9.42
CA CYS A 283 16.71 3.72 10.25
C CYS A 283 16.21 3.60 11.71
N GLU A 284 14.93 3.30 11.88
CA GLU A 284 14.32 3.05 13.19
C GLU A 284 15.01 1.88 13.92
N ARG A 285 15.27 0.78 13.21
CA ARG A 285 15.99 -0.38 13.76
C ARG A 285 17.41 -0.04 14.19
N ILE A 286 18.13 0.79 13.41
CA ILE A 286 19.47 1.25 13.75
C ILE A 286 19.44 2.05 15.06
N LEU A 287 18.52 3.00 15.18
CA LEU A 287 18.38 3.83 16.39
C LEU A 287 17.98 3.01 17.62
N ALA A 288 17.06 2.05 17.46
CA ALA A 288 16.66 1.16 18.53
C ALA A 288 17.84 0.31 19.04
N ILE A 289 18.58 -0.33 18.13
CA ILE A 289 19.76 -1.13 18.49
C ILE A 289 20.86 -0.27 19.13
N GLN A 290 21.06 0.96 18.66
CA GLN A 290 22.00 1.88 19.30
C GLN A 290 21.56 2.22 20.73
N GLY A 291 20.27 2.53 20.94
CA GLY A 291 19.74 2.82 22.28
C GLY A 291 19.83 1.64 23.24
N ASP A 292 19.62 0.41 22.75
CA ASP A 292 19.80 -0.81 23.55
C ASP A 292 21.26 -1.07 23.91
N ARG A 293 22.20 -0.72 23.02
CA ARG A 293 23.63 -0.85 23.26
C ARG A 293 24.17 0.18 24.25
N ASP A 294 23.78 1.43 24.04
CA ASP A 294 24.16 2.56 24.89
C ASP A 294 23.11 3.65 24.77
N SER A 295 22.27 3.77 25.80
CA SER A 295 21.20 4.77 25.88
C SER A 295 21.71 6.20 26.07
N GLY A 296 22.98 6.38 26.45
CA GLY A 296 23.64 7.68 26.56
C GLY A 296 24.31 8.15 25.27
N ALA A 297 24.43 7.27 24.26
CA ALA A 297 25.14 7.56 23.02
C ALA A 297 24.49 8.74 22.27
N GLN A 298 25.33 9.68 21.82
CA GLN A 298 24.90 10.81 21.00
C GLN A 298 25.08 10.55 19.49
N LYS A 299 25.74 9.44 19.14
CA LYS A 299 26.08 9.04 17.78
C LYS A 299 25.79 7.56 17.59
N VAL A 300 25.57 7.18 16.34
CA VAL A 300 25.30 5.81 15.92
C VAL A 300 26.62 5.13 15.56
N SER A 301 26.91 4.02 16.22
CA SER A 301 28.09 3.19 15.95
C SER A 301 27.93 2.34 14.69
N MET A 302 29.06 2.01 14.05
CA MET A 302 29.06 1.07 12.93
C MET A 302 28.61 -0.34 13.35
N ALA A 303 28.80 -0.72 14.61
CA ALA A 303 28.28 -1.97 15.16
C ALA A 303 26.73 -1.97 15.19
N ALA A 304 26.10 -0.84 15.55
CA ALA A 304 24.63 -0.66 15.49
C ALA A 304 24.11 -0.83 14.07
N ILE A 305 24.75 -0.18 13.11
CA ILE A 305 24.39 -0.28 11.70
C ILE A 305 24.54 -1.72 11.19
N ASP A 306 25.67 -2.36 11.47
CA ASP A 306 25.94 -3.74 11.03
C ASP A 306 24.87 -4.71 11.53
N GLN A 307 24.59 -4.72 12.84
CA GLN A 307 23.57 -5.56 13.44
C GLN A 307 22.16 -5.24 12.88
N ALA A 308 21.84 -3.96 12.72
CA ALA A 308 20.55 -3.54 12.20
C ALA A 308 20.33 -3.99 10.75
N THR A 309 21.37 -3.92 9.90
CA THR A 309 21.26 -4.38 8.51
C THR A 309 20.95 -5.88 8.44
N VAL A 310 21.59 -6.71 9.28
CA VAL A 310 21.28 -8.15 9.34
C VAL A 310 19.86 -8.40 9.83
N ALA A 311 19.47 -7.80 10.96
CA ALA A 311 18.15 -8.00 11.55
C ALA A 311 17.02 -7.49 10.62
N HIS A 312 17.22 -6.35 9.96
CA HIS A 312 16.29 -5.82 8.98
C HIS A 312 16.17 -6.74 7.77
N SER A 313 17.30 -7.19 7.23
CA SER A 313 17.31 -8.11 6.10
C SER A 313 16.62 -9.43 6.43
N GLU A 314 16.85 -9.99 7.62
CA GLU A 314 16.21 -11.24 8.06
C GLU A 314 14.69 -11.10 8.11
N GLN A 315 14.22 -10.04 8.77
CA GLN A 315 12.79 -9.74 8.86
C GLN A 315 12.16 -9.56 7.47
N LEU A 316 12.75 -8.72 6.62
CA LEU A 316 12.20 -8.43 5.29
C LEU A 316 12.21 -9.66 4.37
N CYS A 317 13.29 -10.44 4.40
CA CYS A 317 13.41 -11.64 3.58
C CYS A 317 12.46 -12.76 4.03
N ILE A 318 12.20 -12.92 5.33
CA ILE A 318 11.20 -13.86 5.83
C ILE A 318 9.79 -13.39 5.42
N GLU A 319 9.48 -12.11 5.56
CA GLU A 319 8.20 -11.49 5.13
C GLU A 319 7.94 -11.74 3.63
N ASN A 320 8.95 -11.56 2.78
CA ASN A 320 8.80 -11.62 1.32
C ASN A 320 8.91 -13.04 0.74
N TYR A 321 9.78 -13.88 1.30
CA TYR A 321 10.22 -15.13 0.64
C TYR A 321 10.02 -16.39 1.51
N GLY A 322 9.69 -16.22 2.79
CA GLY A 322 9.54 -17.30 3.76
C GLY A 322 10.88 -17.85 4.27
N GLU A 323 10.86 -18.35 5.52
CA GLU A 323 12.05 -18.80 6.25
C GLU A 323 12.80 -19.94 5.53
N THR A 324 12.09 -20.89 4.94
CA THR A 324 12.68 -22.02 4.21
C THR A 324 13.57 -21.55 3.06
N THR A 325 13.09 -20.62 2.25
CA THR A 325 13.83 -20.06 1.11
C THR A 325 15.12 -19.41 1.57
N ILE A 326 15.07 -18.65 2.66
CA ILE A 326 16.24 -17.92 3.18
C ILE A 326 17.29 -18.88 3.72
N LYS A 327 16.89 -19.91 4.46
CA LYS A 327 17.82 -20.95 4.93
C LYS A 327 18.49 -21.68 3.77
N GLU A 328 17.77 -21.95 2.68
CA GLU A 328 18.33 -22.55 1.48
C GLU A 328 19.37 -21.64 0.82
N LEU A 329 19.07 -20.35 0.63
CA LEU A 329 20.01 -19.38 0.05
C LEU A 329 21.24 -19.18 0.93
N GLN A 330 21.08 -19.13 2.26
CA GLN A 330 22.23 -19.09 3.18
C GLN A 330 23.08 -20.35 3.11
N ARG A 331 22.46 -21.52 2.90
CA ARG A 331 23.19 -22.79 2.70
C ARG A 331 23.97 -22.81 1.38
N VAL A 332 23.48 -22.15 0.32
CA VAL A 332 24.27 -21.95 -0.92
C VAL A 332 25.54 -21.14 -0.62
N GLY A 333 25.48 -20.20 0.32
CA GLY A 333 26.67 -19.52 0.87
C GLY A 333 27.33 -18.52 -0.06
N ARG A 334 26.76 -18.29 -1.25
CA ARG A 334 27.24 -17.31 -2.23
C ARG A 334 26.10 -16.77 -3.08
N GLU A 335 26.28 -15.54 -3.53
CA GLU A 335 25.31 -14.76 -4.29
C GLU A 335 25.34 -15.05 -5.79
N LEU A 336 26.44 -15.61 -6.31
CA LEU A 336 26.57 -16.07 -7.70
C LEU A 336 26.81 -17.58 -7.72
N PHE A 337 26.04 -18.31 -8.53
CA PHE A 337 26.16 -19.76 -8.62
C PHE A 337 25.61 -20.33 -9.93
N THR A 338 26.06 -21.54 -10.26
CA THR A 338 25.52 -22.34 -11.37
C THR A 338 24.58 -23.42 -10.83
N THR A 339 23.70 -23.94 -11.68
CA THR A 339 22.85 -25.09 -11.32
C THR A 339 23.66 -26.29 -10.84
N ASN A 340 24.82 -26.53 -11.47
CA ASN A 340 25.71 -27.64 -11.10
C ASN A 340 26.27 -27.47 -9.69
N PHE A 341 26.64 -26.25 -9.30
CA PHE A 341 27.12 -25.98 -7.94
C PHE A 341 26.05 -26.28 -6.89
N VAL A 342 24.83 -25.80 -7.11
CA VAL A 342 23.71 -26.05 -6.19
C VAL A 342 23.42 -27.56 -6.10
N ALA A 343 23.40 -28.25 -7.24
CA ALA A 343 23.12 -29.68 -7.31
C ALA A 343 24.22 -30.52 -6.64
N ASN A 344 25.48 -30.31 -7.04
CA ASN A 344 26.59 -31.22 -6.76
C ASN A 344 27.37 -30.85 -5.52
N ASP A 345 27.50 -29.56 -5.20
CA ASP A 345 28.37 -29.11 -4.11
C ASP A 345 27.58 -28.85 -2.83
N ILE A 346 26.38 -28.27 -2.95
CA ILE A 346 25.59 -27.80 -1.80
C ILE A 346 24.51 -28.79 -1.37
N LEU A 347 23.58 -29.14 -2.29
CA LEU A 347 22.37 -29.88 -1.93
C LEU A 347 22.50 -31.39 -2.14
N LYS A 348 23.46 -31.85 -2.96
CA LYS A 348 23.67 -33.26 -3.31
C LYS A 348 22.38 -33.90 -3.90
N ILE A 349 21.75 -33.19 -4.83
CA ILE A 349 20.50 -33.60 -5.50
C ILE A 349 20.68 -33.67 -7.02
N SER A 350 19.69 -34.21 -7.73
CA SER A 350 19.72 -34.22 -9.20
C SER A 350 19.74 -32.81 -9.79
N ALA A 351 20.34 -32.65 -10.96
CA ALA A 351 20.36 -31.38 -11.69
C ALA A 351 18.95 -30.83 -11.95
N ASN A 352 17.96 -31.70 -12.15
CA ASN A 352 16.56 -31.29 -12.31
C ASN A 352 15.96 -30.79 -10.99
N GLY A 353 16.28 -31.43 -9.86
CA GLY A 353 15.87 -30.96 -8.53
C GLY A 353 16.44 -29.59 -8.20
N ALA A 354 17.73 -29.36 -8.52
CA ALA A 354 18.36 -28.05 -8.35
C ALA A 354 17.71 -26.99 -9.24
N ARG A 355 17.44 -27.31 -10.52
CA ARG A 355 16.75 -26.39 -11.44
C ARG A 355 15.37 -26.00 -10.89
N ASN A 356 14.58 -26.96 -10.41
CA ASN A 356 13.25 -26.68 -9.84
C ASN A 356 13.32 -25.73 -8.64
N LYS A 357 14.32 -25.88 -7.76
CA LYS A 357 14.55 -24.96 -6.64
C LYS A 357 14.91 -23.56 -7.12
N ILE A 358 15.87 -23.45 -8.05
CA ILE A 358 16.29 -22.17 -8.62
C ILE A 358 15.12 -21.46 -9.30
N THR A 359 14.29 -22.19 -10.06
CA THR A 359 13.06 -21.65 -10.64
C THR A 359 12.07 -21.19 -9.57
N GLY A 360 11.91 -21.93 -8.47
CA GLY A 360 11.12 -21.48 -7.32
C GLY A 360 11.61 -20.16 -6.74
N TRP A 361 12.92 -20.02 -6.51
CA TRP A 361 13.53 -18.78 -6.03
C TRP A 361 13.40 -17.63 -7.03
N ALA A 362 13.47 -17.92 -8.34
CA ALA A 362 13.28 -16.94 -9.39
C ALA A 362 11.83 -16.45 -9.49
N ASN A 363 10.85 -17.34 -9.31
CA ASN A 363 9.43 -16.99 -9.27
C ASN A 363 9.09 -16.13 -8.05
N LEU A 364 9.83 -16.28 -6.94
CA LEU A 364 9.75 -15.39 -5.78
C LEU A 364 10.44 -14.04 -6.01
N GLY A 365 11.20 -13.87 -7.10
CA GLY A 365 11.90 -12.63 -7.43
C GLY A 365 13.20 -12.39 -6.62
N VAL A 366 13.70 -13.38 -5.88
CA VAL A 366 14.95 -13.24 -5.10
C VAL A 366 16.20 -13.66 -5.89
N VAL A 367 16.04 -14.48 -6.93
CA VAL A 367 17.12 -14.94 -7.83
C VAL A 367 16.79 -14.60 -9.28
N ALA A 368 17.80 -14.26 -10.07
CA ALA A 368 17.67 -14.11 -11.52
C ALA A 368 18.77 -14.87 -12.26
N GLN A 369 18.49 -15.27 -13.50
CA GLN A 369 19.53 -15.71 -14.41
C GLN A 369 20.23 -14.48 -15.00
N LEU A 370 21.54 -14.37 -14.76
CA LEU A 370 22.34 -13.24 -15.23
C LEU A 370 22.88 -13.48 -16.65
N GLY A 371 23.17 -14.74 -16.98
CA GLY A 371 23.74 -15.11 -18.26
C GLY A 371 24.06 -16.60 -18.35
N THR A 372 24.98 -16.93 -19.24
CA THR A 372 25.55 -18.28 -19.37
C THR A 372 27.06 -18.19 -19.31
N VAL A 373 27.68 -19.12 -18.60
CA VAL A 373 29.13 -19.19 -18.41
C VAL A 373 29.65 -20.59 -18.72
N ILE A 374 30.91 -20.70 -19.11
CA ILE A 374 31.60 -21.98 -19.23
C ILE A 374 32.47 -22.19 -17.99
N VAL A 375 32.29 -23.31 -17.29
CA VAL A 375 33.08 -23.65 -16.10
C VAL A 375 34.00 -24.82 -16.44
N PRO A 376 35.32 -24.60 -16.56
CA PRO A 376 36.28 -25.68 -16.82
C PRO A 376 36.14 -26.83 -15.80
N PRO A 377 36.29 -28.10 -16.22
CA PRO A 377 36.69 -28.57 -17.56
C PRO A 377 35.54 -28.72 -18.56
N ALA A 378 34.31 -28.33 -18.21
CA ALA A 378 33.18 -28.48 -19.12
C ALA A 378 33.29 -27.52 -20.32
N THR A 379 32.83 -27.96 -21.49
CA THR A 379 32.81 -27.16 -22.73
C THR A 379 31.43 -26.60 -23.07
N ARG A 380 30.38 -27.06 -22.38
CA ARG A 380 29.01 -26.60 -22.61
C ARG A 380 28.68 -25.44 -21.65
N PRO A 381 28.08 -24.35 -22.14
CA PRO A 381 27.60 -23.26 -21.28
C PRO A 381 26.56 -23.76 -20.27
N THR A 382 26.59 -23.18 -19.08
CA THR A 382 25.58 -23.38 -18.03
C THR A 382 25.06 -22.04 -17.55
N HIS A 383 23.83 -22.02 -17.03
CA HIS A 383 23.24 -20.79 -16.52
C HIS A 383 23.99 -20.29 -15.28
N LEU A 384 24.36 -19.01 -15.30
CA LEU A 384 24.82 -18.28 -14.13
C LEU A 384 23.60 -17.59 -13.51
N CYS A 385 23.32 -17.94 -12.25
CA CYS A 385 22.26 -17.35 -11.46
C CYS A 385 22.87 -16.43 -10.40
N GLY A 386 22.14 -15.37 -10.06
CA GLY A 386 22.50 -14.41 -9.03
C GLY A 386 21.35 -14.14 -8.07
N VAL A 387 21.65 -13.99 -6.79
CA VAL A 387 20.72 -13.42 -5.80
C VAL A 387 20.66 -11.91 -6.03
N ILE A 388 19.47 -11.39 -6.27
CA ILE A 388 19.27 -10.02 -6.76
C ILE A 388 18.70 -9.05 -5.72
N ASP A 389 18.23 -9.56 -4.58
CA ASP A 389 17.77 -8.74 -3.46
C ASP A 389 18.96 -8.40 -2.52
N PRO A 390 19.24 -7.11 -2.26
CA PRO A 390 20.34 -6.68 -1.38
C PRO A 390 20.28 -7.25 0.04
N CYS A 391 19.08 -7.38 0.61
CA CYS A 391 18.88 -7.96 1.94
C CYS A 391 19.19 -9.45 1.94
N ALA A 392 18.77 -10.19 0.90
CA ALA A 392 19.11 -11.60 0.79
C ALA A 392 20.64 -11.82 0.67
N VAL A 393 21.33 -10.99 -0.13
CA VAL A 393 22.80 -11.05 -0.23
C VAL A 393 23.48 -10.68 1.09
N ARG A 394 22.96 -9.68 1.83
CA ARG A 394 23.44 -9.33 3.18
C ARG A 394 23.35 -10.50 4.15
N LEU A 395 22.26 -11.28 4.11
CA LEU A 395 22.05 -12.44 4.98
C LEU A 395 22.95 -13.63 4.68
N ILE A 396 23.27 -13.87 3.40
CA ILE A 396 24.27 -14.88 3.01
C ILE A 396 25.62 -14.53 3.66
N HIS A 397 25.96 -13.24 3.69
CA HIS A 397 27.23 -12.73 4.23
C HIS A 397 27.11 -12.09 5.61
N ARG A 398 26.16 -12.54 6.45
CA ARG A 398 25.87 -11.96 7.78
C ARG A 398 27.08 -11.84 8.71
N ALA A 399 28.08 -12.71 8.55
CA ALA A 399 29.30 -12.71 9.36
C ALA A 399 30.36 -11.70 8.88
N VAL A 400 30.21 -11.13 7.68
CA VAL A 400 31.11 -10.11 7.13
C VAL A 400 30.66 -8.74 7.65
N PRO A 401 31.57 -7.91 8.22
CA PRO A 401 31.24 -6.55 8.64
C PRO A 401 30.68 -5.72 7.47
N PHE A 402 29.62 -4.95 7.72
CA PHE A 402 28.86 -4.24 6.68
C PHE A 402 29.71 -3.39 5.72
N GLY A 403 30.67 -2.62 6.23
CA GLY A 403 31.55 -1.81 5.38
C GLY A 403 32.40 -2.65 4.42
N LYS A 404 32.92 -3.80 4.88
CA LYS A 404 33.67 -4.75 4.04
C LYS A 404 32.73 -5.43 3.04
N PHE A 405 31.55 -5.84 3.48
CA PHE A 405 30.53 -6.44 2.62
C PHE A 405 30.22 -5.57 1.39
N LEU A 406 30.01 -4.27 1.61
CA LEU A 406 29.74 -3.31 0.53
C LEU A 406 30.95 -3.10 -0.37
N LYS A 407 32.13 -2.90 0.20
CA LYS A 407 33.37 -2.70 -0.56
C LYS A 407 33.66 -3.86 -1.50
N ASP A 408 33.43 -5.09 -1.04
CA ASP A 408 33.79 -6.29 -1.78
C ASP A 408 32.77 -6.67 -2.87
N ARG A 409 31.54 -6.13 -2.81
CA ARG A 409 30.42 -6.64 -3.64
C ARG A 409 29.62 -5.59 -4.40
N TRP A 410 29.66 -4.33 -3.99
CA TRP A 410 28.74 -3.36 -4.54
C TRP A 410 29.31 -2.67 -5.78
N LEU A 411 28.72 -2.98 -6.92
CA LEU A 411 29.05 -2.43 -8.23
C LEU A 411 27.83 -1.74 -8.84
N THR A 412 27.98 -0.47 -9.22
CA THR A 412 26.94 0.28 -9.92
C THR A 412 27.20 0.21 -11.42
N CYS A 413 26.19 -0.17 -12.21
CA CYS A 413 26.32 -0.14 -13.67
C CYS A 413 26.32 1.29 -14.19
N GLU A 414 27.38 1.71 -14.89
CA GLU A 414 27.49 3.07 -15.45
C GLU A 414 26.41 3.40 -16.49
N HIS A 415 25.87 2.39 -17.17
CA HIS A 415 24.89 2.59 -18.23
C HIS A 415 23.45 2.72 -17.72
N CYS A 416 23.02 1.80 -16.86
CA CYS A 416 21.62 1.75 -16.40
C CYS A 416 21.46 2.05 -14.91
N THR A 417 22.53 2.42 -14.21
CA THR A 417 22.56 2.79 -12.78
C THR A 417 22.09 1.70 -11.81
N THR A 418 21.91 0.47 -12.29
CA THR A 418 21.48 -0.66 -11.47
C THR A 418 22.58 -1.04 -10.48
N ASP A 419 22.19 -1.21 -9.22
CA ASP A 419 23.04 -1.75 -8.17
C ASP A 419 23.17 -3.26 -8.34
N ASN A 420 24.40 -3.75 -8.41
CA ASN A 420 24.78 -5.15 -8.46
C ASN A 420 25.53 -5.47 -7.17
N LEU A 421 25.05 -6.45 -6.41
CA LEU A 421 25.74 -6.96 -5.22
C LEU A 421 26.29 -8.33 -5.54
N MET A 422 27.53 -8.37 -6.00
CA MET A 422 28.23 -9.57 -6.40
C MET A 422 29.73 -9.45 -6.18
N ASN A 423 30.33 -10.51 -5.65
CA ASN A 423 31.78 -10.68 -5.69
C ASN A 423 32.18 -11.14 -7.10
N ILE A 424 32.95 -10.30 -7.81
CA ILE A 424 33.45 -10.59 -9.16
C ILE A 424 34.35 -11.81 -9.20
N ASP A 425 35.01 -12.16 -8.09
CA ASP A 425 35.86 -13.35 -7.99
C ASP A 425 35.07 -14.67 -8.11
N LEU A 426 33.73 -14.61 -8.06
CA LEU A 426 32.86 -15.77 -8.28
C LEU A 426 32.57 -16.02 -9.76
N TYR A 427 32.95 -15.13 -10.67
CA TYR A 427 32.87 -15.39 -12.10
C TYR A 427 33.92 -16.44 -12.52
N PRO A 428 33.57 -17.36 -13.44
CA PRO A 428 34.55 -18.27 -13.99
C PRO A 428 35.67 -17.52 -14.72
N GLU A 429 36.87 -18.09 -14.72
CA GLU A 429 38.03 -17.51 -15.39
C GLU A 429 37.74 -17.26 -16.88
N GLY A 430 38.00 -16.04 -17.34
CA GLY A 430 37.74 -15.60 -18.71
C GLY A 430 36.32 -15.09 -19.00
N GLU A 431 35.41 -15.13 -18.02
CA GLU A 431 34.07 -14.55 -18.13
C GLU A 431 34.03 -13.15 -17.48
N ASP A 432 33.42 -12.19 -18.16
CA ASP A 432 33.31 -10.82 -17.64
C ASP A 432 32.09 -10.65 -16.72
N PRO A 433 32.20 -9.88 -15.62
CA PRO A 433 31.06 -9.53 -14.80
C PRO A 433 30.08 -8.65 -15.57
N ILE A 434 28.80 -9.01 -15.56
CA ILE A 434 27.75 -8.33 -16.32
C ILE A 434 26.65 -7.78 -15.41
N CYS A 435 26.09 -6.66 -15.83
CA CYS A 435 24.98 -6.02 -15.15
C CYS A 435 23.72 -6.88 -15.26
N ARG A 436 23.08 -7.16 -14.11
CA ARG A 436 21.85 -7.97 -14.05
C ARG A 436 20.67 -7.42 -14.84
N GLN A 437 20.65 -6.11 -15.11
CA GLN A 437 19.53 -5.45 -15.77
C GLN A 437 19.76 -5.24 -17.27
N CYS A 438 20.93 -4.77 -17.69
CA CYS A 438 21.19 -4.42 -19.09
C CYS A 438 22.16 -5.36 -19.81
N GLY A 439 22.74 -6.34 -19.11
CA GLY A 439 23.68 -7.32 -19.68
C GLY A 439 25.03 -6.75 -20.12
N ARG A 440 25.31 -5.47 -19.88
CA ARG A 440 26.60 -4.85 -20.20
C ARG A 440 27.65 -5.21 -19.16
N LYS A 441 28.92 -5.23 -19.55
CA LYS A 441 30.06 -5.42 -18.65
C LYS A 441 30.05 -4.35 -17.55
N LEU A 442 30.40 -4.76 -16.33
CA LEU A 442 30.49 -3.88 -15.16
C LEU A 442 31.88 -3.27 -14.97
N LEU A 443 32.91 -3.85 -15.60
CA LEU A 443 34.31 -3.45 -15.56
C LEU A 443 34.88 -3.32 -16.98
#